data_AF-A0AAR2KLH1-F1
#
_entry.id   AF-A0AAR2KLH1-F1
#
_cell.length_a   1.000
_cell.length_b   1.000
_cell.length_c   1.000
_cell.angle_alpha   90.00
_cell.angle_beta   90.00
_cell.angle_gamma   90.00
#
_symmetry.space_group_name_H-M   'P 1'
#
loop_
_entity.id
_entity.type
_entity.pdbx_description
1 polymer ?
#
loop_
_entity_poly.entity_id
_entity_poly.type
_entity_poly.pdbx_seq_one_letter_code
_entity_poly.pdbx_strand_id
1 'polypeptide(L)'
;MAASSNLHAVVVHLQTTSAPEVWRHQVSYKIKGINMECWNIAAGFYCDKMGFEPLAYKGLETGSREVVSHVIKQDKILFVFESALNPGNEEMGEHLIQHGDAVKDIAFQVEDCDFLVKKAKERGAVIVKEPWVEQDKDGKVKYAVVQTYGDTTHTLVEYMGPYKGLFLPGYEKPLFKDQLLAKLPPGCLSFIDHIVGNQPDDEMVPISDWYLKCLLFHRFWSIDDKQIHTQYSSLRSIVVTNYEETIKMPINEPAHGKKKSQIQEYVDYNGGPGVQHIALNTSNIIQAVMNLRARGMEFLSAPDTYYDSLREKLKTAKIKVKEDLKTLQDLKILVDFDDKGYLLQIFTKPLQDRPTLFLEVIQRNNHFGFGAGNFKSLFEAIEKDQDARGNLTALTSDGDLKAFY
;
A
#
# COMPACT_ATOMS: atom_id res chain seq x y z
N MET A 1 0.38 -12.56 32.97
CA MET A 1 1.16 -13.26 31.93
C MET A 1 0.79 -12.61 30.61
N ALA A 2 1.69 -11.84 30.00
CA ALA A 2 1.38 -11.10 28.78
C ALA A 2 1.57 -12.03 27.57
N ALA A 3 0.51 -12.26 26.81
CA ALA A 3 0.61 -12.78 25.45
C ALA A 3 0.89 -11.59 24.52
N SER A 4 1.90 -11.68 23.67
CA SER A 4 2.18 -10.67 22.65
C SER A 4 1.18 -10.81 21.49
N SER A 5 0.17 -9.94 21.47
CA SER A 5 -0.79 -9.81 20.37
C SER A 5 -0.12 -9.21 19.14
N ASN A 6 0.30 -10.07 18.22
CA ASN A 6 0.78 -9.68 16.90
C ASN A 6 -0.43 -9.44 15.98
N LEU A 7 -0.92 -8.21 15.90
CA LEU A 7 -2.02 -7.82 14.98
C LEU A 7 -1.54 -7.88 13.52
N HIS A 8 -2.09 -8.78 12.71
CA HIS A 8 -1.68 -8.96 11.29
C HIS A 8 -2.88 -9.26 10.36
N ALA A 9 -3.29 -8.29 9.55
CA ALA A 9 -4.04 -8.45 8.29
C ALA A 9 -4.12 -7.09 7.57
N VAL A 10 -4.20 -7.08 6.23
CA VAL A 10 -4.58 -5.95 5.36
C VAL A 10 -5.20 -6.54 4.07
N VAL A 11 -6.10 -5.83 3.38
CA VAL A 11 -6.96 -6.38 2.33
C VAL A 11 -6.91 -5.47 1.08
N VAL A 12 -6.04 -5.79 0.11
CA VAL A 12 -5.77 -4.94 -1.07
C VAL A 12 -6.52 -5.43 -2.32
N HIS A 13 -7.44 -4.61 -2.82
CA HIS A 13 -8.28 -4.85 -4.02
C HIS A 13 -7.72 -4.14 -5.27
N LEU A 14 -7.93 -4.65 -6.50
CA LEU A 14 -7.44 -4.11 -7.81
C LEU A 14 -8.23 -4.75 -9.01
N GLN A 15 -8.33 -4.16 -10.23
CA GLN A 15 -8.78 -4.92 -11.45
C GLN A 15 -8.57 -4.42 -12.93
N THR A 16 -8.56 -3.12 -13.25
CA THR A 16 -8.57 -2.46 -14.60
C THR A 16 -9.84 -2.57 -15.50
N THR A 17 -9.94 -1.73 -16.57
CA THR A 17 -11.18 -1.40 -17.33
C THR A 17 -11.21 -1.83 -18.81
N SER A 18 -12.41 -1.81 -19.44
CA SER A 18 -12.61 -1.86 -20.90
C SER A 18 -13.58 -0.75 -21.37
N ALA A 19 -13.40 -0.25 -22.61
CA ALA A 19 -14.13 0.91 -23.15
C ALA A 19 -15.14 0.53 -24.27
N PRO A 20 -16.21 1.31 -24.48
CA PRO A 20 -17.24 1.01 -25.48
C PRO A 20 -16.91 1.59 -26.88
N GLU A 21 -17.37 0.90 -27.94
CA GLU A 21 -17.14 1.25 -29.35
C GLU A 21 -18.45 1.39 -30.13
N VAL A 22 -18.57 2.38 -31.03
CA VAL A 22 -19.66 2.38 -32.03
C VAL A 22 -19.28 2.97 -33.40
N TRP A 23 -19.75 2.25 -34.43
CA TRP A 23 -19.94 2.60 -35.86
C TRP A 23 -18.87 2.21 -36.90
N ARG A 24 -19.38 1.51 -37.92
CA ARG A 24 -18.69 0.74 -38.97
C ARG A 24 -18.20 1.64 -40.13
N HIS A 25 -17.18 1.19 -40.85
CA HIS A 25 -17.16 1.07 -42.33
C HIS A 25 -16.19 -0.06 -42.75
N GLN A 26 -16.36 -0.65 -43.95
CA GLN A 26 -15.70 -1.91 -44.34
C GLN A 26 -14.19 -1.78 -44.63
N VAL A 27 -13.36 -2.55 -43.89
CA VAL A 27 -12.01 -2.96 -44.29
C VAL A 27 -11.78 -4.42 -43.85
N SER A 28 -10.96 -5.18 -44.57
CA SER A 28 -10.64 -6.57 -44.24
C SER A 28 -9.66 -6.68 -43.06
N TYR A 29 -9.99 -7.45 -42.02
CA TYR A 29 -9.10 -7.71 -40.88
C TYR A 29 -8.59 -9.16 -40.88
N LYS A 30 -7.27 -9.33 -40.64
CA LYS A 30 -6.70 -10.57 -40.12
C LYS A 30 -6.72 -10.49 -38.59
N ILE A 31 -7.13 -11.56 -37.90
CA ILE A 31 -7.00 -11.65 -36.44
C ILE A 31 -5.50 -11.57 -36.12
N LYS A 32 -5.10 -10.54 -35.35
CA LYS A 32 -3.72 -10.29 -34.92
C LYS A 32 -3.49 -10.50 -33.41
N GLY A 33 -4.55 -10.82 -32.68
CA GLY A 33 -4.52 -11.14 -31.26
C GLY A 33 -5.89 -11.65 -30.81
N ILE A 34 -5.89 -12.52 -29.80
CA ILE A 34 -7.08 -12.86 -29.03
C ILE A 34 -6.89 -12.15 -27.69
N ASN A 35 -7.78 -11.23 -27.33
CA ASN A 35 -7.83 -10.74 -25.95
C ASN A 35 -8.38 -11.89 -25.10
N MET A 36 -7.52 -12.46 -24.24
CA MET A 36 -7.92 -13.36 -23.18
C MET A 36 -8.01 -12.57 -21.89
N GLU A 37 -9.23 -12.27 -21.46
CA GLU A 37 -9.50 -11.71 -20.14
C GLU A 37 -9.29 -12.80 -19.08
N CYS A 38 -8.35 -12.59 -18.16
CA CYS A 38 -7.98 -13.58 -17.16
C CYS A 38 -7.80 -12.92 -15.78
N TRP A 39 -8.85 -13.02 -14.99
CA TRP A 39 -9.06 -12.46 -13.65
C TRP A 39 -8.04 -12.95 -12.60
N ASN A 40 -7.20 -13.93 -12.97
CA ASN A 40 -6.06 -14.44 -12.23
C ASN A 40 -4.82 -13.50 -12.26
N ILE A 41 -4.83 -12.43 -13.08
CA ILE A 41 -3.63 -11.59 -13.33
C ILE A 41 -3.14 -10.82 -12.10
N ALA A 42 -4.02 -10.20 -11.29
CA ALA A 42 -3.57 -9.39 -10.15
C ALA A 42 -2.90 -10.26 -9.07
N ALA A 43 -3.62 -11.26 -8.54
CA ALA A 43 -3.05 -12.20 -7.57
C ALA A 43 -1.82 -12.94 -8.13
N GLY A 44 -1.85 -13.32 -9.42
CA GLY A 44 -0.72 -13.90 -10.15
C GLY A 44 0.50 -12.98 -10.18
N PHE A 45 0.33 -11.69 -10.52
CA PHE A 45 1.40 -10.69 -10.54
C PHE A 45 2.10 -10.59 -9.19
N TYR A 46 1.36 -10.50 -8.08
CA TYR A 46 2.00 -10.44 -6.75
C TYR A 46 2.66 -11.77 -6.36
N CYS A 47 2.13 -12.91 -6.79
CA CYS A 47 2.80 -14.20 -6.57
C CYS A 47 4.11 -14.31 -7.37
N ASP A 48 4.06 -14.01 -8.68
CA ASP A 48 5.19 -14.09 -9.60
C ASP A 48 6.27 -13.03 -9.32
N LYS A 49 5.86 -11.78 -9.11
CA LYS A 49 6.76 -10.64 -8.99
C LYS A 49 7.20 -10.36 -7.57
N MET A 50 6.27 -10.42 -6.62
CA MET A 50 6.51 -10.08 -5.22
C MET A 50 6.81 -11.29 -4.32
N GLY A 51 6.67 -12.52 -4.82
CA GLY A 51 7.03 -13.74 -4.08
C GLY A 51 5.99 -14.22 -3.07
N PHE A 52 4.73 -13.86 -3.28
CA PHE A 52 3.59 -14.39 -2.53
C PHE A 52 3.19 -15.80 -3.01
N GLU A 53 2.39 -16.49 -2.21
CA GLU A 53 1.76 -17.77 -2.55
C GLU A 53 0.23 -17.69 -2.36
N PRO A 54 -0.59 -18.37 -3.18
CA PRO A 54 -2.03 -18.48 -2.95
C PRO A 54 -2.36 -19.16 -1.61
N LEU A 55 -3.17 -18.49 -0.78
CA LEU A 55 -3.64 -19.00 0.52
C LEU A 55 -5.06 -19.53 0.45
N ALA A 56 -5.97 -18.74 -0.14
CA ALA A 56 -7.40 -19.00 -0.11
C ALA A 56 -8.13 -18.48 -1.36
N TYR A 57 -9.33 -18.98 -1.59
CA TYR A 57 -10.20 -18.56 -2.68
C TYR A 57 -11.67 -18.55 -2.25
N LYS A 58 -12.43 -17.59 -2.78
CA LYS A 58 -13.88 -17.51 -2.67
C LYS A 58 -14.43 -17.02 -4.02
N GLY A 59 -15.42 -17.71 -4.60
CA GLY A 59 -15.93 -17.39 -5.94
C GLY A 59 -17.03 -18.34 -6.37
N LEU A 60 -17.30 -18.42 -7.68
CA LEU A 60 -18.43 -19.17 -8.24
C LEU A 60 -18.44 -20.66 -7.81
N GLU A 61 -17.26 -21.27 -7.77
CA GLU A 61 -17.01 -22.67 -7.39
C GLU A 61 -17.22 -22.92 -5.89
N THR A 62 -17.15 -21.87 -5.06
CA THR A 62 -17.36 -21.93 -3.61
C THR A 62 -18.71 -21.33 -3.20
N GLY A 63 -19.58 -21.01 -4.17
CA GLY A 63 -20.92 -20.46 -3.96
C GLY A 63 -21.00 -18.94 -3.81
N SER A 64 -19.89 -18.20 -3.93
CA SER A 64 -19.94 -16.73 -3.99
C SER A 64 -20.26 -16.28 -5.41
N ARG A 65 -21.38 -15.57 -5.59
CA ARG A 65 -21.94 -15.28 -6.91
C ARG A 65 -21.82 -13.83 -7.37
N GLU A 66 -21.58 -12.90 -6.44
CA GLU A 66 -21.46 -11.46 -6.74
C GLU A 66 -20.01 -10.99 -6.82
N VAL A 67 -19.14 -11.59 -6.01
CA VAL A 67 -17.72 -11.21 -5.86
C VAL A 67 -16.86 -12.47 -5.89
N VAL A 68 -15.71 -12.38 -6.55
CA VAL A 68 -14.60 -13.36 -6.46
C VAL A 68 -13.46 -12.74 -5.67
N SER A 69 -12.81 -13.52 -4.81
CA SER A 69 -11.76 -13.10 -3.88
C SER A 69 -10.59 -14.08 -3.92
N HIS A 70 -9.41 -13.61 -4.30
CA HIS A 70 -8.15 -14.36 -4.29
C HIS A 70 -7.28 -13.88 -3.13
N VAL A 71 -7.06 -14.74 -2.13
CA VAL A 71 -6.20 -14.42 -0.98
C VAL A 71 -4.81 -14.99 -1.24
N ILE A 72 -3.79 -14.14 -1.13
CA ILE A 72 -2.39 -14.53 -1.22
C ILE A 72 -1.65 -14.15 0.07
N LYS A 73 -0.56 -14.85 0.34
CA LYS A 73 0.20 -14.74 1.59
C LYS A 73 1.70 -14.74 1.32
N GLN A 74 2.45 -13.96 2.12
CA GLN A 74 3.89 -14.11 2.25
C GLN A 74 4.28 -13.93 3.73
N ASP A 75 4.74 -15.00 4.37
CA ASP A 75 4.95 -15.10 5.83
C ASP A 75 3.70 -14.66 6.63
N LYS A 76 3.60 -13.37 7.01
CA LYS A 76 2.46 -12.80 7.74
C LYS A 76 1.72 -11.71 6.96
N ILE A 77 2.24 -11.31 5.80
CA ILE A 77 1.56 -10.40 4.88
C ILE A 77 0.42 -11.19 4.22
N LEU A 78 -0.76 -10.59 4.19
CA LEU A 78 -1.94 -11.08 3.49
C LEU A 78 -2.39 -9.97 2.54
N PHE A 79 -2.84 -10.34 1.34
CA PHE A 79 -3.60 -9.47 0.43
C PHE A 79 -4.79 -10.26 -0.12
N VAL A 80 -5.89 -9.57 -0.42
CA VAL A 80 -7.15 -10.16 -0.89
C VAL A 80 -7.61 -9.37 -2.12
N PHE A 81 -7.37 -9.92 -3.30
CA PHE A 81 -7.79 -9.30 -4.56
C PHE A 81 -9.24 -9.69 -4.83
N GLU A 82 -10.14 -8.71 -4.80
CA GLU A 82 -11.55 -8.95 -5.10
C GLU A 82 -12.02 -8.27 -6.38
N SER A 83 -13.01 -8.88 -7.04
CA SER A 83 -13.57 -8.41 -8.31
C SER A 83 -15.05 -8.74 -8.38
N ALA A 84 -15.85 -7.85 -9.00
CA ALA A 84 -17.25 -8.14 -9.27
C ALA A 84 -17.38 -9.24 -10.33
N LEU A 85 -18.19 -10.26 -10.06
CA LEU A 85 -18.48 -11.35 -11.01
C LEU A 85 -19.57 -11.00 -12.02
N ASN A 86 -20.48 -10.10 -11.64
CA ASN A 86 -21.64 -9.74 -12.45
C ASN A 86 -21.49 -8.33 -13.07
N PRO A 87 -21.79 -8.15 -14.37
CA PRO A 87 -21.85 -6.83 -14.98
C PRO A 87 -22.87 -5.93 -14.28
N GLY A 88 -22.55 -4.64 -14.14
CA GLY A 88 -23.44 -3.67 -13.50
C GLY A 88 -23.42 -3.67 -11.96
N ASN A 89 -22.39 -4.24 -11.33
CA ASN A 89 -22.11 -3.99 -9.92
C ASN A 89 -21.70 -2.51 -9.77
N GLU A 90 -22.59 -1.69 -9.22
CA GLU A 90 -22.40 -0.23 -9.09
C GLU A 90 -21.25 0.10 -8.13
N GLU A 91 -21.25 -0.43 -6.89
CA GLU A 91 -20.24 -0.10 -5.87
C GLU A 91 -18.80 -0.41 -6.31
N MET A 92 -18.53 -1.63 -6.78
CA MET A 92 -17.19 -2.00 -7.23
C MET A 92 -16.85 -1.38 -8.59
N GLY A 93 -17.84 -1.15 -9.46
CA GLY A 93 -17.66 -0.55 -10.77
C GLY A 93 -17.32 0.93 -10.70
N GLU A 94 -18.01 1.71 -9.87
CA GLU A 94 -17.76 3.14 -9.67
C GLU A 94 -16.39 3.37 -9.04
N HIS A 95 -16.06 2.63 -7.97
CA HIS A 95 -14.73 2.67 -7.35
C HIS A 95 -13.61 2.36 -8.37
N LEU A 96 -13.79 1.34 -9.21
CA LEU A 96 -12.82 0.97 -10.23
C LEU A 96 -12.68 2.04 -11.34
N ILE A 97 -13.78 2.68 -11.75
CA ILE A 97 -13.74 3.78 -12.72
C ILE A 97 -12.98 4.98 -12.12
N GLN A 98 -13.31 5.35 -10.88
CA GLN A 98 -12.75 6.52 -10.19
C GLN A 98 -11.25 6.35 -9.89
N HIS A 99 -10.86 5.28 -9.19
CA HIS A 99 -9.49 5.11 -8.69
C HIS A 99 -8.61 4.23 -9.60
N GLY A 100 -9.22 3.35 -10.39
CA GLY A 100 -8.52 2.22 -10.99
C GLY A 100 -8.19 1.16 -9.93
N ASP A 101 -6.99 0.62 -10.03
CA ASP A 101 -6.49 -0.42 -9.12
C ASP A 101 -6.02 0.23 -7.82
N ALA A 102 -6.86 0.15 -6.78
CA ALA A 102 -6.63 0.85 -5.50
C ALA A 102 -7.15 0.08 -4.28
N VAL A 103 -6.44 0.23 -3.16
CA VAL A 103 -6.79 -0.36 -1.85
C VAL A 103 -8.15 0.18 -1.37
N LYS A 104 -9.14 -0.72 -1.25
CA LYS A 104 -10.47 -0.39 -0.69
C LYS A 104 -10.54 -0.50 0.84
N ASP A 105 -9.85 -1.47 1.46
CA ASP A 105 -9.93 -1.72 2.89
C ASP A 105 -8.56 -1.93 3.56
N ILE A 106 -8.45 -1.51 4.83
CA ILE A 106 -7.33 -1.87 5.69
C ILE A 106 -7.89 -2.55 6.93
N ALA A 107 -7.98 -3.88 6.88
CA ALA A 107 -8.49 -4.66 7.99
C ALA A 107 -7.57 -4.58 9.22
N PHE A 108 -8.15 -4.63 10.42
CA PHE A 108 -7.42 -4.74 11.68
C PHE A 108 -7.91 -5.95 12.46
N GLN A 109 -7.00 -6.85 12.84
CA GLN A 109 -7.31 -7.86 13.85
C GLN A 109 -7.47 -7.16 15.21
N VAL A 110 -8.58 -7.39 15.92
CA VAL A 110 -8.89 -6.69 17.18
C VAL A 110 -9.38 -7.63 18.28
N GLU A 111 -9.33 -7.14 19.52
CA GLU A 111 -10.02 -7.68 20.69
C GLU A 111 -11.15 -6.71 21.07
N ASP A 112 -12.33 -7.24 21.43
CA ASP A 112 -13.54 -6.46 21.75
C ASP A 112 -13.98 -5.48 20.63
N CYS A 113 -14.37 -6.05 19.50
CA CYS A 113 -14.86 -5.29 18.34
C CYS A 113 -16.13 -4.47 18.68
N ASP A 114 -16.99 -4.96 19.59
CA ASP A 114 -18.20 -4.25 20.00
C ASP A 114 -17.86 -2.96 20.78
N PHE A 115 -16.87 -3.01 21.67
CA PHE A 115 -16.35 -1.81 22.34
C PHE A 115 -15.76 -0.80 21.35
N LEU A 116 -14.93 -1.25 20.40
CA LEU A 116 -14.30 -0.38 19.42
C LEU A 116 -15.32 0.32 18.53
N VAL A 117 -16.28 -0.41 17.96
CA VAL A 117 -17.35 0.17 17.13
C VAL A 117 -18.20 1.15 17.95
N LYS A 118 -18.58 0.78 19.18
CA LYS A 118 -19.33 1.67 20.07
C LYS A 118 -18.56 2.97 20.33
N LYS A 119 -17.26 2.91 20.62
CA LYS A 119 -16.43 4.09 20.89
C LYS A 119 -16.18 4.94 19.66
N ALA A 120 -15.97 4.34 18.50
CA ALA A 120 -15.85 5.03 17.22
C ALA A 120 -17.15 5.78 16.90
N LYS A 121 -18.31 5.11 17.02
CA LYS A 121 -19.64 5.68 16.78
C LYS A 121 -20.01 6.80 17.76
N GLU A 122 -19.75 6.62 19.07
CA GLU A 122 -19.90 7.66 20.10
C GLU A 122 -19.09 8.94 19.79
N ARG A 123 -18.04 8.83 18.96
CA ARG A 123 -17.15 9.93 18.60
C ARG A 123 -17.31 10.42 17.17
N GLY A 124 -18.30 9.92 16.43
CA GLY A 124 -18.67 10.39 15.11
C GLY A 124 -17.99 9.69 13.94
N ALA A 125 -17.43 8.48 14.13
CA ALA A 125 -17.08 7.63 13.01
C ALA A 125 -18.35 7.13 12.30
N VAL A 126 -18.31 7.06 10.96
CA VAL A 126 -19.37 6.46 10.17
C VAL A 126 -19.16 4.93 10.16
N ILE A 127 -20.13 4.20 10.71
CA ILE A 127 -20.14 2.74 10.68
C ILE A 127 -20.79 2.30 9.37
N VAL A 128 -19.99 1.78 8.44
CA VAL A 128 -20.45 1.26 7.14
C VAL A 128 -21.25 -0.02 7.33
N LYS A 129 -20.80 -0.88 8.25
CA LYS A 129 -21.50 -2.12 8.61
C LYS A 129 -21.35 -2.43 10.09
N GLU A 130 -22.49 -2.46 10.79
CA GLU A 130 -22.60 -2.80 12.21
C GLU A 130 -22.08 -4.21 12.50
N PRO A 131 -21.68 -4.54 13.75
CA PRO A 131 -21.05 -5.81 14.08
C PRO A 131 -21.88 -7.04 13.67
N TRP A 132 -21.27 -7.95 12.91
CA TRP A 132 -21.87 -9.23 12.53
C TRP A 132 -20.91 -10.39 12.77
N VAL A 133 -21.44 -11.61 12.89
CA VAL A 133 -20.64 -12.83 13.09
C VAL A 133 -20.84 -13.75 11.91
N GLU A 134 -19.75 -14.25 11.33
CA GLU A 134 -19.76 -15.37 10.41
C GLU A 134 -19.21 -16.62 11.10
N GLN A 135 -19.73 -17.77 10.70
CA GLN A 135 -19.40 -19.07 11.29
C GLN A 135 -19.27 -20.13 10.22
N ASP A 136 -18.28 -21.00 10.38
CA ASP A 136 -18.14 -22.24 9.62
C ASP A 136 -17.83 -23.42 10.57
N LYS A 137 -17.27 -24.50 10.01
CA LYS A 137 -16.83 -25.70 10.76
C LYS A 137 -15.58 -25.48 11.63
N ASP A 138 -14.79 -24.45 11.33
CA ASP A 138 -13.47 -24.19 11.89
C ASP A 138 -13.47 -23.06 12.94
N GLY A 139 -14.56 -22.27 13.02
CA GLY A 139 -14.87 -21.44 14.17
C GLY A 139 -15.82 -20.27 13.86
N LYS A 140 -15.69 -19.20 14.64
CA LYS A 140 -16.48 -17.95 14.53
C LYS A 140 -15.57 -16.75 14.42
N VAL A 141 -15.92 -15.82 13.54
CA VAL A 141 -15.24 -14.52 13.39
C VAL A 141 -16.30 -13.43 13.41
N LYS A 142 -16.09 -12.41 14.25
CA LYS A 142 -16.90 -11.20 14.27
C LYS A 142 -16.22 -10.11 13.44
N TYR A 143 -17.02 -9.35 12.71
CA TYR A 143 -16.56 -8.26 11.87
C TYR A 143 -17.35 -6.99 12.14
N ALA A 144 -16.76 -5.85 11.82
CA ALA A 144 -17.45 -4.58 11.60
C ALA A 144 -16.70 -3.76 10.56
N VAL A 145 -17.36 -2.84 9.86
CA VAL A 145 -16.71 -1.95 8.88
C VAL A 145 -16.94 -0.49 9.24
N VAL A 146 -15.86 0.29 9.27
CA VAL A 146 -15.84 1.72 9.61
C VAL A 146 -15.22 2.51 8.46
N GLN A 147 -15.82 3.65 8.10
CA GLN A 147 -15.30 4.55 7.07
C GLN A 147 -14.10 5.36 7.59
N THR A 148 -13.05 5.51 6.78
CA THR A 148 -11.96 6.47 7.02
C THR A 148 -11.86 7.47 5.84
N TYR A 149 -10.66 7.89 5.45
CA TYR A 149 -10.43 8.83 4.35
C TYR A 149 -10.89 8.31 2.98
N GLY A 150 -11.39 9.23 2.14
CA GLY A 150 -11.87 8.93 0.79
C GLY A 150 -12.87 7.77 0.80
N ASP A 151 -12.68 6.82 -0.10
CA ASP A 151 -13.47 5.60 -0.19
C ASP A 151 -12.86 4.42 0.60
N THR A 152 -11.77 4.64 1.36
CA THR A 152 -11.07 3.60 2.12
C THR A 152 -11.81 3.26 3.43
N THR A 153 -11.96 1.96 3.71
CA THR A 153 -12.58 1.44 4.94
C THR A 153 -11.58 0.74 5.87
N HIS A 154 -12.01 0.53 7.11
CA HIS A 154 -11.37 -0.37 8.07
C HIS A 154 -12.33 -1.48 8.48
N THR A 155 -12.00 -2.72 8.10
CA THR A 155 -12.69 -3.92 8.58
C THR A 155 -12.05 -4.40 9.89
N LEU A 156 -12.76 -4.26 11.00
CA LEU A 156 -12.35 -4.83 12.28
C LEU A 156 -12.63 -6.34 12.28
N VAL A 157 -11.65 -7.17 12.65
CA VAL A 157 -11.73 -8.65 12.63
C VAL A 157 -11.42 -9.22 14.01
N GLU A 158 -12.42 -9.78 14.68
CA GLU A 158 -12.28 -10.41 16.01
C GLU A 158 -12.52 -11.92 15.91
N TYR A 159 -11.49 -12.72 16.18
CA TYR A 159 -11.61 -14.17 16.29
C TYR A 159 -12.30 -14.54 17.61
N MET A 160 -13.52 -15.10 17.55
CA MET A 160 -14.32 -15.44 18.73
C MET A 160 -13.87 -16.78 19.35
N GLY A 161 -12.61 -16.83 19.81
CA GLY A 161 -11.90 -18.04 20.19
C GLY A 161 -10.95 -18.55 19.11
N PRO A 162 -10.35 -19.74 19.27
CA PRO A 162 -9.38 -20.26 18.33
C PRO A 162 -10.05 -20.71 17.02
N TYR A 163 -10.07 -19.82 16.02
CA TYR A 163 -10.45 -20.14 14.65
C TYR A 163 -9.35 -20.99 13.99
N LYS A 164 -9.74 -22.10 13.36
CA LYS A 164 -8.82 -23.11 12.79
C LYS A 164 -8.80 -23.16 11.27
N GLY A 165 -9.56 -22.26 10.63
CA GLY A 165 -9.65 -22.21 9.18
C GLY A 165 -8.36 -21.71 8.55
N LEU A 166 -8.26 -21.89 7.24
CA LEU A 166 -7.09 -21.47 6.45
C LEU A 166 -6.93 -19.94 6.36
N PHE A 167 -8.03 -19.20 6.46
CA PHE A 167 -8.05 -17.73 6.47
C PHE A 167 -9.25 -17.19 7.27
N LEU A 168 -10.44 -17.16 6.66
CA LEU A 168 -11.69 -16.63 7.22
C LEU A 168 -12.90 -17.45 6.73
N PRO A 169 -14.07 -17.40 7.42
CA PRO A 169 -15.29 -18.08 7.00
C PRO A 169 -15.69 -17.86 5.53
N GLY A 170 -16.12 -18.95 4.89
CA GLY A 170 -16.56 -18.94 3.50
C GLY A 170 -15.43 -18.87 2.46
N TYR A 171 -14.16 -18.90 2.88
CA TYR A 171 -13.01 -19.09 2.00
C TYR A 171 -12.56 -20.56 1.99
N GLU A 172 -12.33 -21.10 0.80
CA GLU A 172 -11.83 -22.45 0.58
C GLU A 172 -10.37 -22.44 0.07
N LYS A 173 -9.80 -23.62 -0.18
CA LYS A 173 -8.44 -23.74 -0.73
C LYS A 173 -8.36 -23.13 -2.14
N PRO A 174 -7.19 -22.60 -2.56
CA PRO A 174 -6.99 -22.11 -3.92
C PRO A 174 -7.31 -23.16 -4.98
N LEU A 175 -8.06 -22.77 -6.02
CA LEU A 175 -8.43 -23.68 -7.13
C LEU A 175 -7.22 -24.16 -7.93
N PHE A 176 -6.17 -23.35 -8.01
CA PHE A 176 -4.98 -23.61 -8.80
C PHE A 176 -3.73 -23.47 -7.93
N LYS A 177 -2.74 -24.35 -8.18
CA LYS A 177 -1.39 -24.23 -7.64
C LYS A 177 -0.40 -24.07 -8.78
N ASP A 178 0.09 -22.86 -8.96
CA ASP A 178 1.10 -22.59 -9.97
C ASP A 178 2.43 -23.28 -9.63
N GLN A 179 2.96 -24.02 -10.61
CA GLN A 179 4.22 -24.75 -10.53
C GLN A 179 5.44 -23.86 -10.86
N LEU A 180 5.22 -22.64 -11.38
CA LEU A 180 6.25 -21.64 -11.59
C LEU A 180 6.75 -21.06 -10.27
N LEU A 181 5.85 -20.76 -9.33
CA LEU A 181 6.17 -20.10 -8.05
C LEU A 181 7.25 -20.84 -7.26
N ALA A 182 7.18 -22.18 -7.23
CA ALA A 182 8.15 -23.05 -6.56
C ALA A 182 9.55 -23.07 -7.23
N LYS A 183 9.71 -22.45 -8.41
CA LYS A 183 10.97 -22.33 -9.15
C LYS A 183 11.55 -20.91 -9.09
N LEU A 184 10.78 -19.93 -8.64
CA LEU A 184 11.20 -18.54 -8.52
C LEU A 184 11.88 -18.30 -7.15
N PRO A 185 12.89 -17.41 -7.05
CA PRO A 185 13.59 -17.17 -5.79
C PRO A 185 12.64 -16.55 -4.74
N PRO A 186 12.71 -16.88 -3.44
CA PRO A 186 11.74 -16.42 -2.45
C PRO A 186 11.71 -14.88 -2.32
N GLY A 187 10.55 -14.27 -2.09
CA GLY A 187 10.44 -12.81 -1.97
C GLY A 187 11.11 -12.22 -0.72
N CYS A 188 11.27 -13.04 0.33
CA CYS A 188 11.92 -12.69 1.60
C CYS A 188 11.25 -11.54 2.37
N LEU A 189 9.94 -11.33 2.21
CA LEU A 189 9.13 -10.36 2.96
C LEU A 189 8.42 -11.06 4.13
N SER A 190 8.19 -10.34 5.25
CA SER A 190 7.73 -10.92 6.52
C SER A 190 6.35 -10.40 6.98
N PHE A 191 6.19 -9.09 7.18
CA PHE A 191 4.95 -8.48 7.68
C PHE A 191 4.79 -7.05 7.14
N ILE A 192 3.60 -6.47 7.28
CA ILE A 192 3.35 -5.07 6.88
C ILE A 192 3.85 -4.13 7.98
N ASP A 193 4.80 -3.26 7.63
CA ASP A 193 5.47 -2.36 8.56
C ASP A 193 4.63 -1.11 8.85
N HIS A 194 4.04 -0.52 7.80
CA HIS A 194 3.14 0.63 7.84
C HIS A 194 2.40 0.80 6.49
N ILE A 195 1.33 1.62 6.49
CA ILE A 195 0.56 1.97 5.28
C ILE A 195 0.32 3.48 5.23
N VAL A 196 0.52 4.08 4.06
CA VAL A 196 0.48 5.53 3.89
C VAL A 196 -0.77 5.97 3.14
N GLY A 197 -1.56 6.85 3.76
CA GLY A 197 -2.76 7.45 3.17
C GLY A 197 -2.51 8.88 2.70
N ASN A 198 -2.61 9.12 1.40
CA ASN A 198 -2.52 10.47 0.81
C ASN A 198 -3.89 11.16 0.83
N GLN A 199 -3.89 12.44 1.21
CA GLN A 199 -5.05 13.30 1.34
C GLN A 199 -4.94 14.52 0.39
N PRO A 200 -6.06 15.16 0.03
CA PRO A 200 -6.10 16.53 -0.50
C PRO A 200 -5.41 17.55 0.42
N ASP A 201 -5.25 18.78 -0.08
CA ASP A 201 -4.70 19.90 0.72
C ASP A 201 -5.61 20.21 1.93
N ASP A 202 -4.99 20.59 3.04
CA ASP A 202 -5.59 20.80 4.37
C ASP A 202 -6.37 19.60 5.00
N GLU A 203 -6.37 18.40 4.39
CA GLU A 203 -7.08 17.22 4.91
C GLU A 203 -6.25 16.29 5.83
N MET A 204 -4.91 16.43 5.93
CA MET A 204 -4.08 15.57 6.79
C MET A 204 -4.47 15.65 8.26
N VAL A 205 -4.73 16.86 8.77
CA VAL A 205 -5.04 17.06 10.20
C VAL A 205 -6.43 16.49 10.55
N PRO A 206 -7.53 16.80 9.84
CA PRO A 206 -8.83 16.17 10.05
C PRO A 206 -8.78 14.63 10.06
N ILE A 207 -8.06 14.03 9.12
CA ILE A 207 -7.94 12.57 9.00
C ILE A 207 -7.05 11.98 10.11
N SER A 208 -5.95 12.64 10.48
CA SER A 208 -5.13 12.21 11.62
C SER A 208 -5.91 12.27 12.94
N ASP A 209 -6.65 13.37 13.16
CA ASP A 209 -7.49 13.55 14.34
C ASP A 209 -8.65 12.54 14.37
N TRP A 210 -9.15 12.08 13.21
CA TRP A 210 -10.12 10.99 13.13
C TRP A 210 -9.55 9.70 13.75
N TYR A 211 -8.31 9.30 13.44
CA TYR A 211 -7.70 8.11 14.07
C TYR A 211 -7.53 8.27 15.58
N LEU A 212 -7.02 9.43 16.03
CA LEU A 212 -6.83 9.73 17.45
C LEU A 212 -8.15 9.66 18.22
N LYS A 213 -9.20 10.29 17.67
CA LYS A 213 -10.52 10.39 18.28
C LYS A 213 -11.27 9.06 18.20
N CYS A 214 -11.50 8.53 17.01
CA CYS A 214 -12.39 7.41 16.76
C CYS A 214 -11.78 6.07 17.17
N LEU A 215 -10.49 5.85 16.90
CA LEU A 215 -9.81 4.56 17.12
C LEU A 215 -8.84 4.55 18.31
N LEU A 216 -8.75 5.63 19.10
CA LEU A 216 -7.83 5.75 20.26
C LEU A 216 -6.34 5.65 19.90
N PHE A 217 -5.98 6.00 18.66
CA PHE A 217 -4.59 6.07 18.26
C PHE A 217 -3.91 7.31 18.91
N HIS A 218 -2.57 7.35 18.90
CA HIS A 218 -1.80 8.54 19.25
C HIS A 218 -0.93 8.99 18.08
N ARG A 219 -0.57 10.27 18.07
CA ARG A 219 0.42 10.82 17.14
C ARG A 219 1.79 10.30 17.55
N PHE A 220 2.34 9.42 16.73
CA PHE A 220 3.66 8.84 16.93
C PHE A 220 4.77 9.81 16.50
N TRP A 221 4.59 10.43 15.34
CA TRP A 221 5.60 11.24 14.69
C TRP A 221 4.96 12.20 13.68
N SER A 222 5.73 13.17 13.18
CA SER A 222 5.25 14.12 12.17
C SER A 222 6.38 14.93 11.57
N ILE A 223 6.15 15.44 10.37
CA ILE A 223 7.10 16.23 9.57
C ILE A 223 6.34 17.41 8.95
N ASP A 224 6.98 18.57 8.92
CA ASP A 224 6.50 19.75 8.18
C ASP A 224 7.29 19.99 6.89
N ASP A 225 6.80 20.91 6.07
CA ASP A 225 7.38 21.33 4.80
C ASP A 225 8.77 21.98 4.96
N LYS A 226 9.10 22.49 6.15
CA LYS A 226 10.44 23.02 6.49
C LYS A 226 11.45 21.88 6.67
N GLN A 227 10.99 20.70 7.07
CA GLN A 227 11.82 19.49 7.21
C GLN A 227 11.85 18.65 5.93
N ILE A 228 10.77 18.62 5.12
CA ILE A 228 10.75 17.96 3.80
C ILE A 228 10.36 18.93 2.69
N HIS A 229 11.36 19.28 1.90
CA HIS A 229 11.21 19.90 0.59
C HIS A 229 12.39 19.53 -0.31
N THR A 230 12.14 19.45 -1.61
CA THR A 230 13.19 19.57 -2.64
C THR A 230 13.35 21.05 -3.02
N GLN A 231 14.06 21.35 -4.10
CA GLN A 231 14.04 22.69 -4.70
C GLN A 231 12.66 23.02 -5.35
N TYR A 232 11.81 22.01 -5.54
CA TYR A 232 10.63 22.04 -6.41
C TYR A 232 9.32 21.71 -5.69
N SER A 233 9.26 20.69 -4.82
CA SER A 233 8.02 20.28 -4.14
C SER A 233 8.26 19.91 -2.66
N SER A 234 7.16 19.70 -1.92
CA SER A 234 7.14 19.37 -0.48
C SER A 234 5.89 18.54 -0.13
N LEU A 235 5.86 17.98 1.08
CA LEU A 235 4.66 17.43 1.72
C LEU A 235 4.66 17.78 3.21
N ARG A 236 3.50 17.58 3.85
CA ARG A 236 3.39 17.46 5.31
C ARG A 236 2.92 16.05 5.65
N SER A 237 3.37 15.51 6.79
CA SER A 237 3.03 14.15 7.21
C SER A 237 2.79 14.05 8.72
N ILE A 238 1.72 13.36 9.12
CA ILE A 238 1.46 12.97 10.51
C ILE A 238 1.34 11.44 10.56
N VAL A 239 2.12 10.81 11.43
CA VAL A 239 2.00 9.37 11.69
C VAL A 239 1.14 9.14 12.91
N VAL A 240 0.03 8.43 12.73
CA VAL A 240 -0.81 7.92 13.81
C VAL A 240 -0.54 6.43 14.04
N THR A 241 -0.66 5.98 15.29
CA THR A 241 -0.35 4.60 15.68
C THR A 241 -1.28 4.13 16.80
N ASN A 242 -1.56 2.83 16.91
CA ASN A 242 -2.23 2.27 18.10
C ASN A 242 -1.33 2.34 19.34
N TYR A 243 -1.91 2.14 20.53
CA TYR A 243 -1.23 2.27 21.82
C TYR A 243 0.05 1.41 21.94
N GLU A 244 0.04 0.18 21.43
CA GLU A 244 1.18 -0.75 21.44
C GLU A 244 2.21 -0.48 20.33
N GLU A 245 1.97 0.54 19.50
CA GLU A 245 2.81 0.97 18.38
C GLU A 245 3.09 -0.13 17.34
N THR A 246 2.12 -1.03 17.13
CA THR A 246 2.20 -2.16 16.19
C THR A 246 1.63 -1.82 14.81
N ILE A 247 0.55 -1.04 14.72
CA ILE A 247 -0.07 -0.51 13.50
C ILE A 247 0.35 0.94 13.32
N LYS A 248 1.01 1.28 12.20
CA LYS A 248 1.47 2.63 11.89
C LYS A 248 0.87 3.13 10.58
N MET A 249 0.28 4.32 10.62
CA MET A 249 -0.38 4.96 9.49
C MET A 249 0.15 6.38 9.28
N PRO A 250 1.14 6.62 8.41
CA PRO A 250 1.46 7.95 7.93
C PRO A 250 0.32 8.52 7.06
N ILE A 251 -0.16 9.70 7.41
CA ILE A 251 -1.15 10.47 6.67
C ILE A 251 -0.43 11.67 6.05
N ASN A 252 -0.51 11.83 4.72
CA ASN A 252 0.17 12.89 3.98
C ASN A 252 -0.82 13.87 3.34
N GLU A 253 -0.41 15.13 3.21
CA GLU A 253 -1.05 16.12 2.33
C GLU A 253 0.01 16.82 1.46
N PRO A 254 -0.38 17.41 0.31
CA PRO A 254 0.52 18.26 -0.45
C PRO A 254 0.99 19.46 0.39
N ALA A 255 2.11 20.05 -0.01
CA ALA A 255 2.54 21.34 0.50
C ALA A 255 3.07 22.22 -0.65
N HIS A 256 3.09 23.53 -0.42
CA HIS A 256 3.47 24.49 -1.46
C HIS A 256 4.95 24.36 -1.85
N GLY A 257 5.18 24.28 -3.15
CA GLY A 257 6.49 24.30 -3.79
C GLY A 257 6.46 25.09 -5.10
N LYS A 258 7.58 25.12 -5.82
CA LYS A 258 7.67 25.72 -7.17
C LYS A 258 6.98 24.88 -8.25
N LYS A 259 6.75 23.60 -7.97
CA LYS A 259 6.13 22.62 -8.84
C LYS A 259 5.10 21.79 -8.06
N LYS A 260 4.18 21.14 -8.78
CA LYS A 260 3.14 20.27 -8.20
C LYS A 260 3.77 19.15 -7.35
N SER A 261 3.28 19.01 -6.11
CA SER A 261 3.67 17.91 -5.20
C SER A 261 3.19 16.55 -5.71
N GLN A 262 4.00 15.51 -5.51
CA GLN A 262 3.65 14.12 -5.78
C GLN A 262 2.36 13.66 -5.08
N ILE A 263 2.01 14.28 -3.93
CA ILE A 263 0.77 13.97 -3.21
C ILE A 263 -0.44 14.48 -4.00
N GLN A 264 -0.31 15.64 -4.65
CA GLN A 264 -1.34 16.15 -5.55
C GLN A 264 -1.42 15.31 -6.84
N GLU A 265 -0.28 14.87 -7.42
CA GLU A 265 -0.31 13.91 -8.55
C GLU A 265 -1.11 12.66 -8.17
N TYR A 266 -0.84 12.08 -6.99
CA TYR A 266 -1.62 10.94 -6.48
C TYR A 266 -3.13 11.28 -6.44
N VAL A 267 -3.52 12.39 -5.81
CA VAL A 267 -4.95 12.76 -5.65
C VAL A 267 -5.62 13.00 -7.00
N ASP A 268 -4.94 13.62 -7.96
CA ASP A 268 -5.45 13.86 -9.31
C ASP A 268 -5.78 12.55 -10.05
N TYR A 269 -4.86 11.57 -10.02
CA TYR A 269 -5.00 10.31 -10.75
C TYR A 269 -5.77 9.23 -9.98
N ASN A 270 -5.84 9.33 -8.65
CA ASN A 270 -6.71 8.51 -7.81
C ASN A 270 -8.15 9.05 -7.78
N GLY A 271 -8.38 10.32 -8.14
CA GLY A 271 -9.70 10.94 -8.04
C GLY A 271 -10.17 11.14 -6.60
N GLY A 272 -9.24 11.42 -5.68
CA GLY A 272 -9.54 11.62 -4.24
C GLY A 272 -8.48 11.05 -3.29
N PRO A 273 -8.76 11.05 -1.96
CA PRO A 273 -7.89 10.45 -0.96
C PRO A 273 -7.75 8.93 -1.11
N GLY A 274 -6.66 8.34 -0.64
CA GLY A 274 -6.48 6.88 -0.65
C GLY A 274 -5.08 6.41 -0.27
N VAL A 275 -4.87 5.09 -0.32
CA VAL A 275 -3.57 4.48 0.03
C VAL A 275 -2.55 4.69 -1.08
N GLN A 276 -1.47 5.41 -0.75
CA GLN A 276 -0.33 5.61 -1.65
C GLN A 276 0.61 4.41 -1.67
N HIS A 277 0.99 3.90 -0.50
CA HIS A 277 1.91 2.76 -0.45
C HIS A 277 1.78 1.91 0.80
N ILE A 278 2.26 0.67 0.67
CA ILE A 278 2.30 -0.34 1.72
C ILE A 278 3.75 -0.78 1.88
N ALA A 279 4.27 -0.64 3.09
CA ALA A 279 5.64 -1.02 3.41
C ALA A 279 5.72 -2.45 3.93
N LEU A 280 6.58 -3.25 3.31
CA LEU A 280 6.74 -4.68 3.57
C LEU A 280 8.09 -4.93 4.23
N ASN A 281 8.04 -5.37 5.49
CA ASN A 281 9.22 -5.60 6.30
C ASN A 281 10.02 -6.82 5.81
N THR A 282 11.34 -6.74 5.87
CA THR A 282 12.26 -7.86 5.65
C THR A 282 13.42 -7.81 6.65
N SER A 283 13.98 -8.99 6.96
CA SER A 283 15.19 -9.15 7.77
C SER A 283 16.48 -9.21 6.94
N ASN A 284 16.38 -9.22 5.60
CA ASN A 284 17.52 -9.19 4.69
C ASN A 284 17.12 -8.50 3.36
N ILE A 285 17.15 -7.18 3.36
CA ILE A 285 16.74 -6.36 2.20
C ILE A 285 17.60 -6.58 0.96
N ILE A 286 18.89 -6.89 1.12
CA ILE A 286 19.78 -7.20 -0.01
C ILE A 286 19.24 -8.42 -0.76
N GLN A 287 18.96 -9.52 -0.04
CA GLN A 287 18.43 -10.73 -0.65
C GLN A 287 17.01 -10.52 -1.22
N ALA A 288 16.15 -9.79 -0.49
CA ALA A 288 14.79 -9.49 -0.94
C ALA A 288 14.81 -8.71 -2.26
N VAL A 289 15.54 -7.60 -2.33
CA VAL A 289 15.62 -6.75 -3.54
C VAL A 289 16.30 -7.48 -4.70
N MET A 290 17.34 -8.28 -4.46
CA MET A 290 17.91 -9.15 -5.50
C MET A 290 16.88 -10.13 -6.08
N ASN A 291 16.10 -10.79 -5.22
CA ASN A 291 15.11 -11.78 -5.65
C ASN A 291 13.91 -11.13 -6.37
N LEU A 292 13.43 -10.00 -5.87
CA LEU A 292 12.36 -9.22 -6.49
C LEU A 292 12.79 -8.68 -7.86
N ARG A 293 14.01 -8.14 -8.00
CA ARG A 293 14.57 -7.76 -9.31
C ARG A 293 14.75 -8.96 -10.24
N ALA A 294 15.15 -10.13 -9.74
CA ALA A 294 15.25 -11.36 -10.54
C ALA A 294 13.88 -11.89 -11.02
N ARG A 295 12.80 -11.63 -10.26
CA ARG A 295 11.41 -11.84 -10.70
C ARG A 295 10.92 -10.76 -11.69
N GLY A 296 11.68 -9.69 -11.86
CA GLY A 296 11.38 -8.57 -12.74
C GLY A 296 10.46 -7.52 -12.11
N MET A 297 10.63 -7.24 -10.81
CA MET A 297 10.11 -6.01 -10.19
C MET A 297 10.99 -4.81 -10.52
N GLU A 298 10.35 -3.70 -10.87
CA GLU A 298 10.98 -2.40 -11.04
C GLU A 298 10.90 -1.56 -9.76
N PHE A 299 11.98 -0.81 -9.51
CA PHE A 299 12.14 0.04 -8.34
C PHE A 299 12.59 1.43 -8.79
N LEU A 300 12.22 2.45 -8.01
CA LEU A 300 12.75 3.79 -8.14
C LEU A 300 14.27 3.78 -7.90
N SER A 301 14.97 4.79 -8.44
CA SER A 301 16.43 4.89 -8.37
C SER A 301 16.86 6.29 -7.95
N ALA A 302 17.49 6.39 -6.79
CA ALA A 302 18.29 7.56 -6.43
C ALA A 302 19.52 7.69 -7.36
N PRO A 303 20.07 8.91 -7.53
CA PRO A 303 21.32 9.15 -8.25
C PRO A 303 22.52 8.62 -7.46
N ASP A 304 23.61 8.26 -8.15
CA ASP A 304 24.80 7.70 -7.47
C ASP A 304 25.46 8.66 -6.47
N THR A 305 25.32 9.98 -6.68
CA THR A 305 25.77 11.04 -5.77
C THR A 305 25.14 11.01 -4.37
N TYR A 306 23.97 10.35 -4.24
CA TYR A 306 23.37 10.05 -2.93
C TYR A 306 24.30 9.19 -2.08
N TYR A 307 24.92 8.16 -2.67
CA TYR A 307 25.76 7.20 -1.95
C TYR A 307 27.10 7.81 -1.55
N ASP A 308 27.62 8.74 -2.33
CA ASP A 308 28.83 9.50 -1.97
C ASP A 308 28.53 10.43 -0.77
N SER A 309 27.38 11.12 -0.81
CA SER A 309 26.92 11.94 0.32
C SER A 309 26.65 11.09 1.58
N LEU A 310 26.08 9.89 1.43
CA LEU A 310 25.85 8.93 2.50
C LEU A 310 27.17 8.45 3.13
N ARG A 311 28.19 8.14 2.32
CA ARG A 311 29.52 7.75 2.80
C ARG A 311 30.15 8.83 3.66
N GLU A 312 30.06 10.09 3.26
CA GLU A 312 30.55 11.21 4.07
C GLU A 312 29.79 11.35 5.39
N LYS A 313 28.44 11.32 5.37
CA LYS A 313 27.61 11.37 6.59
C LYS A 313 27.94 10.23 7.57
N LEU A 314 28.17 9.01 7.06
CA LEU A 314 28.48 7.83 7.87
C LEU A 314 29.86 7.88 8.55
N LYS A 315 30.82 8.71 8.08
CA LYS A 315 32.10 8.91 8.78
C LYS A 315 31.93 9.53 10.17
N THR A 316 30.86 10.29 10.37
CA THR A 316 30.54 11.00 11.63
C THR A 316 29.35 10.40 12.37
N ALA A 317 28.72 9.35 11.85
CA ALA A 317 27.56 8.72 12.47
C ALA A 317 27.96 7.91 13.71
N LYS A 318 27.08 7.86 14.72
CA LYS A 318 27.27 7.01 15.93
C LYS A 318 26.94 5.54 15.67
N ILE A 319 26.22 5.25 14.58
CA ILE A 319 25.83 3.91 14.16
C ILE A 319 26.78 3.35 13.11
N LYS A 320 26.71 2.04 12.89
CA LYS A 320 27.42 1.36 11.81
C LYS A 320 26.44 0.51 11.00
N VAL A 321 26.24 0.89 9.73
CA VAL A 321 25.57 0.05 8.74
C VAL A 321 26.36 -1.25 8.59
N LYS A 322 25.67 -2.40 8.64
CA LYS A 322 26.32 -3.73 8.63
C LYS A 322 26.48 -4.26 7.20
N GLU A 323 25.54 -3.88 6.36
CA GLU A 323 25.43 -4.18 4.95
C GLU A 323 26.51 -3.46 4.14
N ASP A 324 26.99 -4.08 3.07
CA ASP A 324 28.00 -3.47 2.20
C ASP A 324 27.42 -2.28 1.42
N LEU A 325 27.99 -1.09 1.63
CA LEU A 325 27.54 0.15 1.00
C LEU A 325 27.64 0.13 -0.53
N LYS A 326 28.55 -0.67 -1.11
CA LYS A 326 28.59 -0.84 -2.57
C LYS A 326 27.37 -1.65 -3.04
N THR A 327 27.07 -2.76 -2.39
CA THR A 327 25.89 -3.59 -2.69
C THR A 327 24.58 -2.80 -2.52
N LEU A 328 24.47 -1.95 -1.48
CA LEU A 328 23.31 -1.04 -1.34
C LEU A 328 23.20 -0.04 -2.51
N GLN A 329 24.33 0.51 -2.99
CA GLN A 329 24.37 1.38 -4.17
C GLN A 329 24.04 0.64 -5.48
N ASP A 330 24.53 -0.58 -5.66
CA ASP A 330 24.26 -1.38 -6.85
C ASP A 330 22.76 -1.74 -6.93
N LEU A 331 22.12 -2.01 -5.79
CA LEU A 331 20.69 -2.33 -5.68
C LEU A 331 19.76 -1.12 -5.59
N LYS A 332 20.30 0.09 -5.45
CA LYS A 332 19.58 1.37 -5.24
C LYS A 332 18.75 1.43 -3.94
N ILE A 333 19.24 0.79 -2.88
CA ILE A 333 18.63 0.80 -1.54
C ILE A 333 19.06 2.08 -0.79
N LEU A 334 18.11 2.79 -0.18
CA LEU A 334 18.33 4.00 0.62
C LEU A 334 18.61 3.65 2.08
N VAL A 335 19.32 4.52 2.80
CA VAL A 335 19.74 4.38 4.19
C VAL A 335 19.46 5.67 4.95
N ASP A 336 18.59 5.62 5.96
CA ASP A 336 18.46 6.70 6.94
C ASP A 336 18.80 6.20 8.34
N PHE A 337 19.21 7.10 9.22
CA PHE A 337 19.71 6.72 10.54
C PHE A 337 19.58 7.83 11.59
N ASP A 338 19.50 7.39 12.84
CA ASP A 338 19.54 8.24 14.03
C ASP A 338 20.75 7.85 14.92
N ASP A 339 20.77 8.35 16.15
CA ASP A 339 21.81 8.04 17.14
C ASP A 339 21.75 6.59 17.67
N LYS A 340 20.67 5.84 17.40
CA LYS A 340 20.37 4.52 18.01
C LYS A 340 20.38 3.37 17.01
N GLY A 341 20.05 3.63 15.74
CA GLY A 341 19.94 2.64 14.70
C GLY A 341 19.84 3.24 13.30
N TYR A 342 19.51 2.39 12.33
CA TYR A 342 19.26 2.79 10.95
C TYR A 342 18.13 1.96 10.35
N LEU A 343 17.56 2.46 9.26
CA LEU A 343 16.67 1.73 8.38
C LEU A 343 17.25 1.67 6.97
N LEU A 344 16.85 0.63 6.24
CA LEU A 344 17.12 0.45 4.83
C LEU A 344 15.77 0.39 4.12
N GLN A 345 15.60 1.12 3.03
CA GLN A 345 14.33 1.16 2.29
C GLN A 345 14.54 1.26 0.78
N ILE A 346 13.60 0.74 0.01
CA ILE A 346 13.49 0.95 -1.43
C ILE A 346 12.03 0.86 -1.86
N PHE A 347 11.66 1.63 -2.87
CA PHE A 347 10.28 1.74 -3.34
C PHE A 347 10.16 1.18 -4.75
N THR A 348 9.09 0.42 -5.00
CA THR A 348 8.75 -0.03 -6.35
C THR A 348 8.37 1.18 -7.22
N LYS A 349 8.35 1.00 -8.53
CA LYS A 349 7.49 1.86 -9.37
C LYS A 349 6.01 1.67 -9.00
N PRO A 350 5.10 2.55 -9.43
CA PRO A 350 3.66 2.28 -9.41
C PRO A 350 3.34 0.88 -9.97
N LEU A 351 2.39 0.18 -9.37
CA LEU A 351 2.03 -1.20 -9.74
C LEU A 351 1.08 -1.27 -10.95
N GLN A 352 0.55 -0.11 -11.33
CA GLN A 352 -0.41 0.15 -12.40
C GLN A 352 0.00 1.44 -13.13
N ASP A 353 -0.53 1.67 -14.34
CA ASP A 353 -0.13 2.83 -15.17
C ASP A 353 -0.48 4.19 -14.52
N ARG A 354 -1.52 4.24 -13.68
CA ARG A 354 -1.81 5.42 -12.86
C ARG A 354 -0.74 5.58 -11.78
N PRO A 355 -0.18 6.78 -11.56
CA PRO A 355 0.86 7.03 -10.54
C PRO A 355 0.28 7.09 -9.11
N THR A 356 -0.44 6.04 -8.71
CA THR A 356 -1.16 5.92 -7.44
C THR A 356 -0.44 4.96 -6.49
N LEU A 357 -0.82 3.68 -6.46
CA LEU A 357 -0.29 2.68 -5.53
C LEU A 357 1.12 2.20 -5.91
N PHE A 358 2.04 2.20 -4.95
CA PHE A 358 3.34 1.51 -5.01
C PHE A 358 3.63 0.76 -3.69
N LEU A 359 4.75 0.04 -3.60
CA LEU A 359 5.17 -0.69 -2.40
C LEU A 359 6.55 -0.23 -1.93
N GLU A 360 6.79 -0.31 -0.62
CA GLU A 360 8.13 -0.18 -0.02
C GLU A 360 8.61 -1.55 0.44
N VAL A 361 9.90 -1.84 0.30
CA VAL A 361 10.58 -2.91 1.04
C VAL A 361 11.47 -2.26 2.08
N ILE A 362 11.26 -2.58 3.35
CA ILE A 362 11.93 -1.92 4.49
C ILE A 362 12.61 -2.94 5.42
N GLN A 363 13.80 -2.63 5.89
CA GLN A 363 14.49 -3.34 6.97
C GLN A 363 14.86 -2.35 8.08
N ARG A 364 14.54 -2.71 9.34
CA ARG A 364 14.77 -1.85 10.51
C ARG A 364 15.86 -2.43 11.41
N ASN A 365 16.96 -1.70 11.60
CA ASN A 365 18.07 -2.07 12.47
C ASN A 365 18.10 -1.12 13.68
N ASN A 366 17.23 -1.40 14.67
CA ASN A 366 17.03 -0.59 15.89
C ASN A 366 16.53 0.85 15.64
N HIS A 367 15.69 1.05 14.62
CA HIS A 367 15.19 2.36 14.20
C HIS A 367 13.67 2.36 13.95
N PHE A 368 12.95 3.27 14.62
CA PHE A 368 11.48 3.30 14.64
C PHE A 368 10.86 4.45 13.83
N GLY A 369 11.66 5.45 13.41
CA GLY A 369 11.20 6.52 12.51
C GLY A 369 11.04 6.07 11.04
N PHE A 370 10.63 6.98 10.15
CA PHE A 370 10.22 6.67 8.76
C PHE A 370 11.15 7.18 7.67
N GLY A 371 12.38 7.56 8.02
CA GLY A 371 13.38 7.91 7.00
C GLY A 371 13.41 9.39 6.63
N ALA A 372 13.23 10.31 7.59
CA ALA A 372 13.29 11.77 7.39
C ALA A 372 14.46 12.21 6.49
N GLY A 373 15.66 11.65 6.71
CA GLY A 373 16.85 11.96 5.92
C GLY A 373 16.85 11.36 4.52
N ASN A 374 16.07 10.30 4.28
CA ASN A 374 15.83 9.71 2.96
C ASN A 374 14.73 10.41 2.17
N PHE A 375 13.72 11.01 2.82
CA PHE A 375 12.58 11.60 2.11
C PHE A 375 13.01 12.52 0.96
N LYS A 376 14.00 13.41 1.16
CA LYS A 376 14.50 14.24 0.06
C LYS A 376 15.00 13.43 -1.14
N SER A 377 15.72 12.33 -0.91
CA SER A 377 16.31 11.50 -1.98
C SER A 377 15.28 10.58 -2.64
N LEU A 378 14.27 10.15 -1.87
CA LEU A 378 13.06 9.50 -2.37
C LEU A 378 12.25 10.46 -3.25
N PHE A 379 12.02 11.68 -2.78
CA PHE A 379 11.34 12.74 -3.53
C PHE A 379 12.07 13.05 -4.83
N GLU A 380 13.38 13.24 -4.83
CA GLU A 380 14.15 13.46 -6.06
C GLU A 380 14.03 12.28 -7.06
N ALA A 381 13.84 11.05 -6.57
CA ALA A 381 13.59 9.88 -7.40
C ALA A 381 12.15 9.81 -7.93
N ILE A 382 11.13 10.15 -7.12
CA ILE A 382 9.72 10.21 -7.55
C ILE A 382 9.48 11.41 -8.48
N GLU A 383 10.01 12.60 -8.16
CA GLU A 383 9.94 13.80 -8.99
C GLU A 383 10.51 13.52 -10.39
N LYS A 384 11.62 12.77 -10.50
CA LYS A 384 12.18 12.37 -11.80
C LYS A 384 11.23 11.47 -12.60
N ASP A 385 10.51 10.58 -11.92
CA ASP A 385 9.52 9.68 -12.53
C ASP A 385 8.23 10.46 -12.92
N GLN A 386 7.83 11.45 -12.10
CA GLN A 386 6.75 12.41 -12.36
C GLN A 386 7.07 13.35 -13.53
N ASP A 387 8.32 13.80 -13.65
CA ASP A 387 8.82 14.62 -14.78
C ASP A 387 8.84 13.78 -16.07
N ALA A 388 9.22 12.50 -15.99
CA ALA A 388 9.12 11.56 -17.10
C ALA A 388 7.67 11.26 -17.54
N ARG A 389 6.68 11.41 -16.64
CA ARG A 389 5.24 11.41 -16.97
C ARG A 389 4.72 12.77 -17.48
N GLY A 390 5.50 13.84 -17.40
CA GLY A 390 5.07 15.22 -17.73
C GLY A 390 4.23 15.91 -16.65
N ASN A 391 4.06 15.29 -15.47
CA ASN A 391 3.20 15.79 -14.39
C ASN A 391 3.92 16.70 -13.39
N LEU A 392 5.23 16.91 -13.53
CA LEU A 392 6.04 17.79 -12.66
C LEU A 392 5.98 19.25 -13.17
N THR A 393 4.76 19.78 -13.22
CA THR A 393 4.42 21.10 -13.76
C THR A 393 4.64 22.24 -12.76
N ALA A 394 4.99 23.43 -13.26
CA ALA A 394 5.01 24.65 -12.45
C ALA A 394 3.59 25.08 -12.07
N LEU A 395 3.40 25.52 -10.83
CA LEU A 395 2.15 26.15 -10.38
C LEU A 395 2.14 27.62 -10.86
N THR A 396 1.00 28.08 -11.39
CA THR A 396 0.80 29.51 -11.66
C THR A 396 0.42 30.28 -10.38
N SER A 397 0.42 31.61 -10.43
CA SER A 397 0.00 32.49 -9.33
C SER A 397 -1.40 32.21 -8.79
N ASP A 398 -2.24 31.59 -9.62
CA ASP A 398 -3.66 31.36 -9.37
C ASP A 398 -3.96 29.85 -9.15
N GLY A 399 -2.93 29.01 -9.05
CA GLY A 399 -3.03 27.56 -8.81
C GLY A 399 -3.18 26.70 -10.07
N ASP A 400 -3.54 27.29 -11.21
CA ASP A 400 -3.77 26.58 -12.47
C ASP A 400 -2.51 25.93 -13.06
N LEU A 401 -2.73 24.77 -13.68
CA LEU A 401 -1.73 23.97 -14.40
C LEU A 401 -1.34 24.61 -15.75
N LYS A 402 -0.06 24.91 -15.93
CA LYS A 402 0.52 25.09 -17.28
C LYS A 402 1.26 23.82 -17.70
N ALA A 403 0.66 23.09 -18.64
CA ALA A 403 1.39 22.14 -19.47
C ALA A 403 2.40 22.90 -20.35
N PHE A 404 3.64 22.43 -20.36
CA PHE A 404 4.63 22.81 -21.37
C PHE A 404 4.64 21.71 -22.44
N TYR A 405 4.41 22.09 -23.69
CA TYR A 405 4.65 21.26 -24.87
C TYR A 405 6.13 21.29 -25.26
#